data_AF-A0A6J7ZUN5-F1
#
_entry.id   AF-A0A6J7ZUN5-F1
#
_cell.length_a   1.000
_cell.length_b   1.000
_cell.length_c   1.000
_cell.angle_alpha   90.00
_cell.angle_beta   90.00
_cell.angle_gamma   90.00
#
_symmetry.space_group_name_H-M   'P 1'
#
loop_
_entity.id
_entity.type
_entity.pdbx_description
1 polymer ?
#
loop_
_entity_poly.entity_id
_entity_poly.type
_entity_poly.pdbx_seq_one_letter_code
_entity_poly.pdbx_strand_id
1 'polypeptide(L)'
;MQEFKKLSDVLTHYQNYGLNGLKTRYSRSKEYLVIDRIIFVCSGDPMTTLPTQLMPCVSEVAHGLRGIPIFGVMTKTDKFNGRNNPEVEKRETEFRKHLGIPNNRFARIKNYCEDIDKEMAYMFSVIPQIDVRVLKLMTQVFSNALEVTNPEARLDYFATESNIQE
;
A
#
# COMPACT_ATOMS: atom_id res chain seq x y z
N MET A 1 28.66 1.26 12.55
CA MET A 1 28.86 1.94 13.86
C MET A 1 27.67 2.80 14.28
N GLN A 2 27.04 3.56 13.37
CA GLN A 2 25.87 4.41 13.69
C GLN A 2 24.57 3.61 13.89
N GLU A 3 24.36 2.53 13.12
CA GLU A 3 23.20 1.64 13.26
C GLU A 3 23.19 0.87 14.58
N PHE A 4 24.34 0.38 15.04
CA PHE A 4 24.48 -0.28 16.35
C PHE A 4 24.09 0.63 17.51
N LYS A 5 24.45 1.93 17.44
CA LYS A 5 24.00 2.92 18.43
C LYS A 5 22.48 3.13 18.38
N LYS A 6 21.88 3.17 17.18
CA LYS A 6 20.43 3.28 17.01
C LYS A 6 19.71 2.05 17.58
N LEU A 7 20.21 0.85 17.30
CA LEU A 7 19.65 -0.40 17.81
C LEU A 7 19.74 -0.47 19.34
N SER A 8 20.88 -0.07 19.89
CA SER A 8 21.09 0.01 21.34
C SER A 8 20.14 1.01 21.99
N ASP A 9 19.93 2.20 21.42
CA ASP A 9 18.98 3.20 21.92
C ASP A 9 17.54 2.65 21.91
N VAL A 10 17.14 1.96 20.84
CA VAL A 10 15.82 1.31 20.74
C VAL A 10 15.65 0.25 21.84
N LEU A 11 16.64 -0.63 22.02
CA LEU A 11 16.59 -1.69 23.03
C LEU A 11 16.54 -1.13 24.45
N THR A 12 17.37 -0.14 24.76
CA THR A 12 17.37 0.53 26.06
C THR A 12 16.06 1.25 26.31
N HIS A 13 15.49 1.93 25.31
CA HIS A 13 14.20 2.61 25.46
C HIS A 13 13.05 1.62 25.64
N TYR A 14 13.08 0.47 24.96
CA TYR A 14 12.11 -0.60 25.16
C TYR A 14 12.15 -1.18 26.58
N GLN A 15 13.34 -1.44 27.11
CA GLN A 15 13.51 -1.97 28.46
C GLN A 15 12.92 -1.03 29.52
N ASN A 16 13.03 0.28 29.31
CA ASN A 16 12.59 1.29 30.27
C ASN A 16 11.09 1.65 30.16
N TYR A 17 10.52 1.63 28.95
CA TYR A 17 9.19 2.19 28.70
C TYR A 17 8.25 1.26 27.92
N GLY A 18 8.71 0.06 27.61
CA GLY A 18 7.96 -0.94 26.85
C GLY A 18 7.58 -0.50 25.43
N LEU A 19 6.69 -1.28 24.81
CA LEU A 19 6.27 -1.08 23.42
C LEU A 19 5.57 0.27 23.19
N ASN A 20 4.78 0.75 24.14
CA ASN A 20 4.09 2.05 24.02
C ASN A 20 5.07 3.23 24.12
N GLY A 21 6.14 3.09 24.91
CA GLY A 21 7.23 4.06 24.97
C GLY A 21 8.01 4.16 23.66
N LEU A 22 8.27 3.03 23.00
CA LEU A 22 8.86 3.00 21.65
C LEU A 22 7.95 3.72 20.63
N LYS A 23 6.66 3.35 20.58
CA LYS A 23 5.71 3.97 19.65
C LYS A 23 5.66 5.48 19.82
N THR A 24 5.63 5.97 21.05
CA THR A 24 5.58 7.40 21.33
C THR A 24 6.86 8.12 20.89
N ARG A 25 8.03 7.54 21.17
CA ARG A 25 9.34 8.15 20.86
C ARG A 25 9.64 8.17 19.36
N TYR A 26 9.42 7.06 18.66
CA TYR A 26 9.86 6.91 17.27
C TYR A 26 8.78 7.25 16.23
N SER A 27 7.49 7.28 16.59
CA SER A 27 6.41 7.65 15.65
C SER A 27 6.50 9.08 15.09
N ARG A 28 7.22 9.98 15.78
CA ARG A 28 7.34 11.40 15.42
C ARG A 28 8.69 11.77 14.82
N SER A 29 9.65 10.86 14.82
CA SER A 29 11.00 11.18 14.37
C SER A 29 11.09 11.08 12.84
N LYS A 30 11.38 12.21 12.20
CA LYS A 30 11.47 12.32 10.74
C LYS A 30 12.53 11.40 10.13
N GLU A 31 13.57 11.05 10.87
CA GLU A 31 14.58 10.07 10.46
C GLU A 31 14.04 8.63 10.34
N TYR A 32 12.96 8.32 11.06
CA TYR A 32 12.32 6.99 11.06
C TYR A 32 10.95 6.99 10.39
N LEU A 33 10.53 8.12 9.79
CA LEU A 33 9.37 8.16 8.90
C LEU A 33 9.73 7.44 7.60
N VAL A 34 9.49 6.13 7.60
CA VAL A 34 9.61 5.30 6.40
C VAL A 34 8.24 5.22 5.75
N ILE A 35 8.19 5.38 4.43
CA ILE A 35 6.99 5.06 3.67
C ILE A 35 6.79 3.55 3.74
N ASP A 36 5.78 3.11 4.48
CA ASP A 36 5.46 1.68 4.64
C ASP A 36 4.80 1.11 3.39
N ARG A 37 3.90 1.89 2.76
CA ARG A 37 3.09 1.46 1.59
C ARG A 37 2.83 2.63 0.67
N ILE A 38 2.66 2.33 -0.61
CA ILE A 38 2.19 3.30 -1.61
C ILE A 38 0.84 2.82 -2.12
N ILE A 39 -0.15 3.71 -2.12
CA ILE A 39 -1.46 3.46 -2.74
C ILE A 39 -1.55 4.33 -3.98
N PHE A 40 -1.53 3.71 -5.16
CA PHE A 40 -1.68 4.40 -6.43
C PHE A 40 -3.14 4.34 -6.87
N VAL A 41 -3.82 5.48 -6.87
CA VAL A 41 -5.24 5.58 -7.24
C VAL A 41 -5.36 6.11 -8.67
N CYS A 42 -6.11 5.43 -9.52
CA CYS A 42 -6.36 5.86 -10.89
C CYS A 42 -7.83 5.69 -11.30
N SER A 43 -8.25 6.42 -12.34
CA SER A 43 -9.55 6.23 -12.98
C SER A 43 -9.49 5.06 -13.96
N GLY A 44 -10.48 4.18 -13.87
CA GLY A 44 -10.78 3.11 -14.81
C GLY A 44 -11.53 3.57 -16.06
N ASP A 45 -11.75 4.88 -16.19
CA ASP A 45 -12.28 5.49 -17.41
C ASP A 45 -11.32 5.26 -18.59
N PRO A 46 -11.71 4.46 -19.61
CA PRO A 46 -10.87 4.20 -20.77
C PRO A 46 -10.54 5.46 -21.58
N MET A 47 -11.36 6.52 -21.48
CA MET A 47 -11.16 7.77 -22.21
C MET A 47 -10.06 8.65 -21.59
N THR A 48 -9.62 8.33 -20.37
CA THR A 48 -8.55 9.07 -19.68
C THR A 48 -7.20 8.43 -19.95
N THR A 49 -6.13 9.21 -20.06
CA THR A 49 -4.77 8.66 -20.19
C THR A 49 -4.26 8.12 -18.86
N LEU A 50 -3.67 6.93 -18.85
CA LEU A 50 -2.90 6.48 -17.70
C LEU A 50 -1.65 7.35 -17.57
N PRO A 51 -1.21 7.68 -16.34
CA PRO A 51 0.00 8.46 -16.12
C PRO A 51 1.25 7.59 -16.31
N THR A 52 1.51 7.21 -17.56
CA THR A 52 2.52 6.22 -17.98
C THR A 52 3.96 6.62 -17.68
N GLN A 53 4.24 7.90 -17.39
CA GLN A 53 5.55 8.36 -16.93
C GLN A 53 5.68 8.30 -15.41
N LEU A 54 4.62 8.65 -14.68
CA LEU A 54 4.62 8.66 -13.21
C LEU A 54 4.66 7.24 -12.65
N MET A 55 3.90 6.32 -13.23
CA MET A 55 3.77 4.96 -12.71
C MET A 55 5.10 4.19 -12.69
N PRO A 56 5.91 4.19 -13.77
CA PRO A 56 7.24 3.60 -13.74
C PRO A 56 8.17 4.29 -12.75
N CYS A 57 8.17 5.62 -12.65
CA CYS A 57 9.00 6.32 -11.67
C CYS A 57 8.65 5.92 -10.23
N VAL A 58 7.36 5.85 -9.90
CA VAL A 58 6.91 5.39 -8.57
C VAL A 58 7.29 3.93 -8.34
N SER A 59 7.14 3.08 -9.36
CA SER A 59 7.53 1.67 -9.33
C SER A 59 9.03 1.52 -9.05
N GLU A 60 9.88 2.23 -9.80
CA GLU A 60 11.34 2.21 -9.65
C GLU A 60 11.78 2.67 -8.26
N VAL A 61 11.23 3.78 -7.77
CA VAL A 61 11.54 4.32 -6.44
C VAL A 61 11.10 3.33 -5.34
N ALA A 62 9.91 2.75 -5.46
CA ALA A 62 9.37 1.83 -4.46
C ALA A 62 10.17 0.51 -4.40
N HIS A 63 10.48 -0.06 -5.57
CA HIS A 63 11.22 -1.31 -5.67
C HIS A 63 12.72 -1.14 -5.39
N GLY A 64 13.32 -0.03 -5.81
CA GLY A 64 14.77 0.20 -5.72
C GLY A 64 15.26 0.66 -4.35
N LEU A 65 14.51 1.50 -3.63
CA LEU A 65 15.01 2.07 -2.38
C LEU A 65 14.80 1.16 -1.16
N ARG A 66 13.63 0.50 -1.03
CA ARG A 66 13.25 -0.20 0.22
C ARG A 66 12.28 -1.37 0.06
N GLY A 67 12.00 -1.83 -1.16
CA GLY A 67 10.99 -2.88 -1.38
C GLY A 67 9.59 -2.47 -0.88
N ILE A 68 9.23 -1.20 -1.05
CA ILE A 68 7.97 -0.65 -0.56
C ILE A 68 6.81 -1.29 -1.35
N PRO A 69 5.84 -1.94 -0.69
CA PRO A 69 4.70 -2.50 -1.38
C PRO A 69 3.81 -1.40 -1.97
N ILE A 70 3.64 -1.45 -3.29
CA ILE A 70 2.64 -0.69 -4.02
C ILE A 70 1.32 -1.46 -4.04
N PHE A 71 0.22 -0.76 -3.81
CA PHE A 71 -1.16 -1.19 -3.99
C PHE A 71 -1.81 -0.32 -5.06
N GLY A 72 -2.49 -0.95 -6.01
CA GLY A 72 -3.21 -0.26 -7.07
C GLY A 72 -4.71 -0.21 -6.79
N VAL A 73 -5.30 0.96 -6.88
CA VAL A 73 -6.75 1.15 -6.74
C VAL A 73 -7.27 1.77 -8.03
N MET A 74 -8.19 1.08 -8.70
CA MET A 74 -8.88 1.65 -9.85
C MET A 74 -10.33 1.98 -9.54
N THR A 75 -10.65 3.23 -9.77
CA THR A 75 -11.96 3.84 -9.59
C THR A 75 -12.71 3.86 -10.92
N LYS A 76 -13.97 4.27 -10.92
CA LYS A 76 -14.95 4.34 -12.00
C LYS A 76 -15.16 3.07 -12.85
N THR A 77 -14.57 1.93 -12.48
CA THR A 77 -14.59 0.71 -13.32
C THR A 77 -16.00 0.22 -13.62
N ASP A 78 -16.88 0.20 -12.63
CA ASP A 78 -18.30 -0.18 -12.73
C ASP A 78 -19.11 0.68 -13.70
N LYS A 79 -18.86 2.00 -13.72
CA LYS A 79 -19.54 2.93 -14.63
C LYS A 79 -19.29 2.60 -16.10
N PHE A 80 -18.14 2.00 -16.40
CA PHE A 80 -17.74 1.64 -17.76
C PHE A 80 -17.80 0.13 -18.04
N ASN A 81 -18.04 -0.69 -17.02
CA ASN A 81 -17.98 -2.16 -17.11
C ASN A 81 -19.36 -2.83 -17.11
N GLY A 82 -20.41 -2.14 -17.55
CA GLY A 82 -21.77 -2.70 -17.64
C GLY A 82 -21.93 -3.90 -18.58
N ARG A 83 -20.91 -4.27 -19.38
CA ARG A 83 -20.95 -5.37 -20.36
C ARG A 83 -19.59 -6.04 -20.64
N ASN A 84 -18.73 -6.27 -19.63
CA ASN A 84 -17.38 -6.82 -19.85
C ASN A 84 -16.61 -6.03 -20.91
N ASN A 85 -16.44 -4.73 -20.67
CA ASN A 85 -15.83 -3.84 -21.65
C ASN A 85 -14.33 -4.20 -21.81
N PRO A 86 -13.89 -4.69 -22.98
CA PRO A 86 -12.50 -5.11 -23.19
C PRO A 86 -11.49 -3.98 -22.95
N GLU A 87 -11.90 -2.73 -23.16
CA GLU A 87 -11.07 -1.55 -22.91
C GLU A 87 -10.79 -1.33 -21.42
N VAL A 88 -11.76 -1.62 -20.55
CA VAL A 88 -11.55 -1.55 -19.10
C VAL A 88 -10.58 -2.64 -18.68
N GLU A 89 -10.75 -3.88 -19.15
CA GLU A 89 -9.86 -5.00 -18.84
C GLU A 89 -8.42 -4.79 -19.31
N LYS A 90 -8.26 -4.25 -20.53
CA LYS A 90 -6.97 -3.85 -21.09
C LYS A 90 -6.32 -2.78 -20.21
N ARG A 91 -7.07 -1.74 -19.85
CA ARG A 91 -6.59 -0.67 -18.97
C ARG A 91 -6.13 -1.21 -17.62
N GLU A 92 -6.84 -2.15 -16.99
CA GLU A 92 -6.39 -2.70 -15.70
C GLU A 92 -5.12 -3.53 -15.84
N THR A 93 -4.98 -4.23 -16.95
CA THR A 93 -3.79 -5.01 -17.26
C THR A 93 -2.60 -4.10 -17.47
N GLU A 94 -2.76 -3.03 -18.24
CA GLU A 94 -1.73 -2.00 -18.39
C GLU A 94 -1.42 -1.33 -17.06
N PHE A 95 -2.43 -0.98 -16.26
CA PHE A 95 -2.25 -0.32 -14.99
C PHE A 95 -1.41 -1.16 -14.01
N ARG A 96 -1.76 -2.44 -13.86
CA ARG A 96 -1.01 -3.39 -13.02
C ARG A 96 0.40 -3.61 -13.54
N LYS A 97 0.57 -3.74 -14.85
CA LYS A 97 1.88 -3.95 -15.50
C LYS A 97 2.82 -2.78 -15.24
N HIS A 98 2.35 -1.53 -15.41
CA HIS A 98 3.17 -0.34 -15.19
C HIS A 98 3.60 -0.15 -13.73
N LEU A 99 2.79 -0.61 -12.76
CA LEU A 99 3.12 -0.57 -11.33
C LEU A 99 3.86 -1.83 -10.83
N GLY A 100 4.01 -2.88 -11.65
CA GLY A 100 4.63 -4.13 -11.21
C GLY A 100 3.88 -4.84 -10.09
N ILE A 101 2.55 -4.67 -9.98
CA ILE A 101 1.76 -5.20 -8.87
C ILE A 101 1.04 -6.52 -9.21
N PRO A 102 1.02 -7.51 -8.29
CA PRO A 102 0.23 -8.73 -8.41
C PRO A 102 -1.27 -8.49 -8.15
N ASN A 103 -2.10 -9.47 -8.53
CA ASN A 103 -3.56 -9.39 -8.41
C ASN A 103 -4.06 -9.13 -6.98
N ASN A 104 -3.40 -9.71 -5.98
CA ASN A 104 -3.76 -9.54 -4.57
C ASN A 104 -3.44 -8.13 -4.03
N ARG A 105 -2.74 -7.28 -4.78
CA ARG A 105 -2.46 -5.87 -4.44
C ARG A 105 -3.22 -4.89 -5.33
N PHE A 106 -4.26 -5.36 -6.03
CA PHE A 106 -5.10 -4.55 -6.89
C PHE A 106 -6.56 -4.61 -6.45
N ALA A 107 -7.22 -3.45 -6.37
CA ALA A 107 -8.63 -3.35 -6.01
C ALA A 107 -9.41 -2.49 -7.02
N ARG A 108 -10.61 -2.97 -7.38
CA ARG A 108 -11.62 -2.20 -8.12
C ARG A 108 -12.59 -1.59 -7.13
N ILE A 109 -12.67 -0.27 -7.09
CA ILE A 109 -13.75 0.42 -6.39
C ILE A 109 -14.92 0.57 -7.37
N LYS A 110 -16.14 0.38 -6.85
CA LYS A 110 -17.41 0.48 -7.60
C LYS A 110 -18.44 1.39 -6.95
N ASN A 111 -18.07 2.05 -5.86
CA ASN A 111 -18.98 2.84 -5.05
C ASN A 111 -18.29 4.16 -4.78
N TYR A 112 -18.71 5.20 -5.50
CA TYR A 112 -18.20 6.55 -5.28
C TYR A 112 -19.07 7.25 -4.26
N CYS A 113 -18.45 8.09 -3.45
CA CYS A 113 -19.17 8.90 -2.49
C CYS A 113 -20.22 9.77 -3.18
N GLU A 114 -19.91 10.35 -4.34
CA GLU A 114 -20.87 11.18 -5.12
C GLU A 114 -22.10 10.40 -5.63
N ASP A 115 -21.95 9.11 -5.96
CA ASP A 115 -23.07 8.30 -6.49
C ASP A 115 -24.02 7.84 -5.38
N ILE A 116 -23.51 7.69 -4.16
CA ILE A 116 -24.26 7.18 -3.00
C ILE A 116 -24.69 8.33 -2.09
N ASP A 117 -23.97 9.43 -2.11
CA ASP A 117 -24.14 10.62 -1.28
C ASP A 117 -23.91 11.89 -2.11
N LYS A 118 -24.93 12.24 -2.90
CA LYS A 118 -24.93 13.42 -3.79
C LYS A 118 -24.80 14.74 -3.04
N GLU A 119 -25.20 14.76 -1.77
CA GLU A 119 -25.13 15.94 -0.91
C GLU A 119 -23.76 16.06 -0.22
N MET A 120 -22.86 15.10 -0.45
CA MET A 120 -21.52 15.05 0.15
C MET A 120 -21.58 15.09 1.68
N ALA A 121 -22.66 14.55 2.27
CA ALA A 121 -22.85 14.43 3.71
C ALA A 121 -21.70 13.69 4.42
N TYR A 122 -20.94 12.85 3.72
CA TYR A 122 -19.73 12.16 4.20
C TYR A 122 -18.62 13.15 4.60
N MET A 123 -18.62 14.37 4.05
CA MET A 123 -17.66 15.42 4.43
C MET A 123 -17.93 15.97 5.83
N PHE A 124 -19.16 15.79 6.34
CA PHE A 124 -19.63 16.39 7.59
C PHE A 124 -20.14 15.35 8.61
N SER A 125 -20.38 14.11 8.19
CA SER A 125 -20.99 13.05 9.01
C SER A 125 -20.56 11.65 8.55
N VAL A 126 -20.61 10.67 9.46
CA VAL A 126 -20.33 9.25 9.17
C VAL A 126 -21.51 8.66 8.40
N ILE A 127 -21.25 8.02 7.26
CA ILE A 127 -22.26 7.33 6.44
C ILE A 127 -21.98 5.82 6.49
N PRO A 128 -22.69 5.06 7.35
CA PRO A 128 -22.38 3.66 7.63
C PRO A 128 -22.26 2.76 6.38
N GLN A 129 -23.05 3.03 5.34
CA GLN A 129 -23.04 2.23 4.11
C GLN A 129 -21.78 2.44 3.25
N ILE A 130 -21.23 3.66 3.24
CA ILE A 130 -20.01 4.03 2.50
C ILE A 130 -18.79 3.63 3.32
N ASP A 131 -18.79 3.99 4.61
CA ASP A 131 -17.67 3.77 5.51
C ASP A 131 -17.33 2.29 5.63
N VAL A 132 -18.31 1.38 5.70
CA VAL A 132 -18.05 -0.07 5.83
C VAL A 132 -17.31 -0.65 4.60
N ARG A 133 -17.57 -0.16 3.38
CA ARG A 133 -16.90 -0.67 2.16
C ARG A 133 -15.49 -0.10 2.01
N VAL A 134 -15.31 1.18 2.30
CA VAL A 134 -13.99 1.83 2.34
C VAL A 134 -13.15 1.23 3.46
N LEU A 135 -13.72 0.98 4.64
CA LEU A 135 -13.06 0.31 5.76
C LEU A 135 -12.66 -1.13 5.42
N LYS A 136 -13.42 -1.89 4.62
CA LYS A 136 -13.00 -3.22 4.14
C LYS A 136 -11.80 -3.17 3.20
N LEU A 137 -11.79 -2.22 2.25
CA LEU A 137 -10.62 -1.98 1.39
C LEU A 137 -9.41 -1.54 2.21
N MET A 138 -9.63 -0.62 3.14
CA MET A 138 -8.60 -0.15 4.06
C MET A 138 -8.14 -1.27 4.98
N THR A 139 -9.00 -2.21 5.39
CA THR A 139 -8.60 -3.40 6.15
C THR A 139 -7.67 -4.29 5.32
N GLN A 140 -7.83 -4.39 4.01
CA GLN A 140 -6.89 -5.11 3.14
C GLN A 140 -5.58 -4.31 2.96
N VAL A 141 -5.68 -3.00 2.79
CA VAL A 141 -4.55 -2.07 2.67
C VAL A 141 -3.78 -1.89 3.98
N PHE A 142 -4.39 -2.15 5.14
CA PHE A 142 -3.81 -2.04 6.48
C PHE A 142 -3.60 -3.40 7.16
N SER A 143 -4.04 -4.50 6.55
CA SER A 143 -3.72 -5.83 7.09
C SER A 143 -2.22 -6.07 6.98
N ASN A 144 -1.62 -6.45 8.11
CA ASN A 144 -0.21 -6.85 8.21
C ASN A 144 0.08 -8.19 7.50
N ALA A 145 -0.96 -8.90 7.06
CA ALA A 145 -0.83 -10.14 6.30
C ALA A 145 -0.47 -9.83 4.84
N LEU A 146 0.79 -9.44 4.60
CA LEU A 146 1.43 -9.81 3.34
C LEU A 146 1.58 -11.34 3.41
N GLU A 147 0.66 -12.08 2.80
CA GLU A 147 0.95 -13.48 2.47
C GLU A 147 2.11 -13.45 1.47
N VAL A 148 3.31 -13.69 2.00
CA VAL A 148 4.50 -13.94 1.21
C VAL A 148 4.26 -15.25 0.48
N THR A 149 3.85 -15.18 -0.79
CA THR A 149 3.61 -16.36 -1.65
C THR A 149 4.90 -17.07 -2.07
N ASN A 150 6.04 -16.76 -1.45
CA ASN A 150 7.26 -17.54 -1.62
C ASN A 150 7.95 -17.79 -0.26
N PRO A 151 7.77 -18.98 0.34
CA PRO A 151 8.44 -19.38 1.57
C PRO A 151 9.97 -19.32 1.48
N GLU A 152 10.53 -19.43 0.27
CA GLU A 152 11.99 -19.47 0.05
C GLU A 152 12.65 -18.10 0.20
N ALA A 153 11.96 -17.00 -0.15
CA ALA A 153 12.48 -15.64 0.01
C ALA A 153 12.66 -15.22 1.48
N ARG A 154 12.06 -15.98 2.41
CA ARG A 154 12.16 -15.74 3.84
C ARG A 154 13.42 -16.36 4.45
N LEU A 155 14.05 -17.33 3.78
CA LEU A 155 15.23 -18.05 4.29
C LEU A 155 16.54 -17.33 3.93
N ASP A 156 16.62 -16.67 2.77
CA ASP A 156 17.86 -16.00 2.34
C ASP A 156 18.23 -14.77 3.20
N TYR A 157 17.22 -14.10 3.78
CA TYR A 157 17.43 -12.96 4.66
C TYR A 157 17.95 -13.35 6.06
N PHE A 158 17.74 -14.60 6.50
CA PHE A 158 18.24 -15.10 7.79
C PHE A 158 19.46 -16.01 7.65
N ALA A 159 19.67 -16.65 6.49
CA ALA A 159 20.84 -17.49 6.24
C ALA A 159 22.15 -16.69 6.09
N THR A 160 22.06 -15.42 5.71
CA THR A 160 23.22 -14.54 5.55
C THR A 160 23.79 -14.00 6.87
N GLU A 161 23.05 -14.07 7.98
CA GLU A 161 23.55 -13.65 9.31
C GLU A 161 24.22 -14.79 10.11
N SER A 162 24.10 -16.04 9.67
CA SER A 162 24.66 -17.20 10.37
C SER A 162 26.08 -17.62 9.94
N ASN A 163 26.71 -16.92 8.99
CA ASN A 163 28.08 -17.22 8.52
C ASN A 163 29.13 -16.19 8.94
N ILE A 164 28.96 -15.56 10.10
CA ILE A 164 30.04 -14.79 10.77
C ILE A 164 30.33 -15.44 12.13
N GLN A 165 30.99 -16.59 12.09
CA GLN A 165 31.80 -17.23 13.14
C GLN A 165 32.91 -17.97 12.37
N GLU A 166 34.21 -17.82 12.57
CA GLU A 166 35.07 -17.26 13.63
C GLU A 166 36.19 -16.40 13.02
#